data_AF-A0A512IIS5-F1
#
_entry.id   AF-A0A512IIS5-F1
#
_cell.length_a   1.000
_cell.length_b   1.000
_cell.length_c   1.000
_cell.angle_alpha   90.00
_cell.angle_beta   90.00
_cell.angle_gamma   90.00
#
_symmetry.space_group_name_H-M   'P 1'
#
loop_
_entity.id
_entity.type
_entity.pdbx_description
1 polymer ?
#
loop_
_entity_poly.entity_id
_entity_poly.type
_entity_poly.pdbx_seq_one_letter_code
_entity_poly.pdbx_strand_id
1 'polypeptide(L)'
;MSEVVEQDTETVDGPTQEEFVTWVEGLVSRLESVDRSANMHWCAQWWAHTEAVERLSALHAQWLVAKEENSMSTWWVSHFDAHAKVLFAMHGPFGECGTKHIEKGVRRTLACEQPPADWTW
;
A
#
# COMPACT_ATOMS: atom_id res chain seq x y z
N MET A 1 -21.18 -45.60 8.91
CA MET A 1 -21.26 -44.83 7.66
C MET A 1 -21.43 -43.38 8.06
N SER A 2 -20.35 -42.61 8.00
CA SER A 2 -20.37 -41.16 8.20
C SER A 2 -19.35 -40.62 7.21
N GLU A 3 -19.84 -40.15 6.07
CA GLU A 3 -19.05 -39.39 5.11
C GLU A 3 -18.69 -38.06 5.76
N VAL A 4 -17.39 -37.85 5.94
CA VAL A 4 -16.84 -36.52 6.21
C VAL A 4 -16.85 -35.81 4.87
N VAL A 5 -17.78 -34.88 4.71
CA VAL A 5 -17.78 -33.95 3.57
C VAL A 5 -16.59 -33.01 3.79
N GLU A 6 -15.49 -33.28 3.10
CA GLU A 6 -14.40 -32.33 2.96
C GLU A 6 -14.96 -31.11 2.21
N GLN A 7 -15.16 -30.02 2.94
CA GLN A 7 -15.47 -28.74 2.34
C GLN A 7 -14.20 -28.23 1.66
N ASP A 8 -14.17 -28.33 0.33
CA ASP A 8 -13.24 -27.57 -0.52
C ASP A 8 -13.47 -26.09 -0.25
N THR A 9 -12.66 -25.52 0.64
CA THR A 9 -12.51 -24.07 0.73
C THR A 9 -11.71 -23.65 -0.49
N GLU A 10 -12.41 -23.27 -1.56
CA GLU A 10 -11.81 -22.61 -2.71
C GLU A 10 -11.11 -21.34 -2.18
N THR A 11 -9.81 -21.43 -1.98
CA THR A 11 -8.97 -20.29 -1.66
C THR A 11 -9.05 -19.37 -2.86
N VAL A 12 -9.79 -18.27 -2.74
CA VAL A 12 -9.69 -17.15 -3.69
C VAL A 12 -8.25 -16.66 -3.58
N ASP A 13 -7.38 -17.19 -4.43
CA ASP A 13 -5.95 -16.95 -4.34
C ASP A 13 -5.72 -15.50 -4.75
N GLY A 14 -5.34 -14.67 -3.78
CA GLY A 14 -4.92 -13.31 -4.04
C GLY A 14 -3.65 -13.31 -4.91
N PRO A 15 -3.26 -12.14 -5.47
CA PRO A 15 -2.03 -12.06 -6.22
C PRO A 15 -0.84 -12.48 -5.34
N THR A 16 0.06 -13.26 -5.92
CA THR A 16 1.32 -13.66 -5.29
C THR A 16 2.18 -12.42 -4.98
N GLN A 17 3.16 -12.59 -4.09
CA GLN A 17 4.12 -11.52 -3.79
C GLN A 17 4.88 -11.05 -5.04
N GLU A 18 5.24 -11.97 -5.94
CA GLU A 18 5.95 -11.67 -7.19
C GLU A 18 5.09 -10.84 -8.15
N GLU A 19 3.82 -11.19 -8.31
CA GLU A 19 2.86 -10.43 -9.11
C GLU A 19 2.64 -9.04 -8.53
N PHE A 20 2.53 -8.93 -7.20
CA PHE A 20 2.40 -7.64 -6.52
C PHE A 20 3.63 -6.76 -6.75
N VAL A 21 4.84 -7.30 -6.58
CA VAL A 21 6.09 -6.56 -6.83
C VAL A 21 6.16 -6.11 -8.29
N THR A 22 5.89 -7.01 -9.23
CA THR A 22 5.85 -6.71 -10.68
C THR A 22 4.86 -5.60 -10.99
N TRP A 23 3.68 -5.64 -10.37
CA TRP A 23 2.68 -4.59 -10.52
C TRP A 23 3.16 -3.25 -9.98
N VAL A 24 3.78 -3.21 -8.79
CA VAL A 24 4.32 -1.97 -8.21
C VAL A 24 5.39 -1.38 -9.13
N GLU A 25 6.36 -2.17 -9.58
CA GLU A 25 7.44 -1.72 -10.46
C GLU A 25 6.90 -1.22 -11.82
N GLY A 26 5.92 -1.95 -12.37
CA GLY A 26 5.21 -1.52 -13.56
C GLY A 26 4.47 -0.20 -13.35
N LEU A 27 3.78 -0.03 -12.22
CA LEU A 27 3.06 1.21 -11.90
C LEU A 27 4.04 2.37 -11.84
N VAL A 28 5.08 2.28 -11.02
CA VAL A 28 6.00 3.39 -10.77
C VAL A 28 6.83 3.76 -12.00
N SER A 29 7.17 2.80 -12.86
CA SER A 29 7.87 3.09 -14.12
C SER A 29 7.04 3.89 -15.13
N ARG A 30 5.70 3.88 -15.01
CA ARG A 30 4.79 4.67 -15.85
C ARG A 30 4.43 6.02 -15.26
N LEU A 31 4.73 6.26 -13.98
CA LEU A 31 4.45 7.53 -13.34
C LEU A 31 5.52 8.53 -13.75
N GLU A 32 5.08 9.65 -14.33
CA GLU A 32 5.97 10.78 -14.57
C GLU A 32 6.49 11.30 -13.22
N SER A 33 7.79 11.59 -13.17
CA SER A 33 8.43 12.08 -11.95
C SER A 33 7.76 13.37 -11.50
N VAL A 34 6.92 13.23 -10.49
CA VAL A 34 6.40 14.33 -9.70
C VAL A 34 7.56 15.16 -9.19
N ASP A 35 7.51 16.44 -9.53
CA ASP A 35 8.59 17.41 -9.47
C ASP A 35 9.39 17.34 -8.16
N ARG A 36 10.71 17.09 -8.24
CA ARG A 36 11.58 17.09 -7.06
C ARG A 36 11.61 18.46 -6.36
N SER A 37 11.28 19.54 -7.07
CA SER A 37 11.15 20.87 -6.47
C SER A 37 9.89 21.02 -5.61
N ALA A 38 8.93 20.10 -5.71
CA ALA A 38 7.70 20.07 -4.93
C ALA A 38 7.79 19.21 -3.64
N ASN A 39 9.00 18.81 -3.20
CA ASN A 39 9.22 17.94 -2.03
C ASN A 39 8.46 16.60 -2.12
N MET A 40 8.43 16.01 -3.32
CA MET A 40 7.83 14.69 -3.53
C MET A 40 8.89 13.59 -3.43
N HIS A 41 8.65 12.61 -2.57
CA HIS A 41 9.64 11.59 -2.22
C HIS A 41 9.20 10.19 -2.67
N TRP A 42 10.16 9.43 -3.21
CA TRP A 42 10.01 8.00 -3.51
C TRP A 42 11.25 7.26 -3.02
N CYS A 43 11.05 6.19 -2.25
CA CYS A 43 12.13 5.29 -1.87
C CYS A 43 12.15 4.07 -2.81
N ALA A 44 13.28 3.81 -3.47
CA ALA A 44 13.43 2.61 -4.31
C ALA A 44 13.27 1.31 -3.50
N GLN A 45 13.59 1.34 -2.20
CA GLN A 45 13.34 0.25 -1.25
C GLN A 45 11.95 0.39 -0.61
N TRP A 46 10.91 0.62 -1.42
CA TRP A 46 9.55 0.89 -0.94
C TRP A 46 9.01 -0.21 -0.01
N TRP A 47 9.43 -1.46 -0.22
CA TRP A 47 9.05 -2.61 0.60
C TRP A 47 9.56 -2.55 2.04
N ALA A 48 10.56 -1.71 2.33
CA ALA A 48 11.07 -1.48 3.68
C ALA A 48 10.17 -0.52 4.50
N HIS A 49 9.09 0.00 3.90
CA HIS A 49 8.15 0.92 4.54
C HIS A 49 6.77 0.26 4.67
N THR A 50 6.43 -0.24 5.87
CA THR A 50 5.15 -0.96 6.11
C THR A 50 3.91 -0.21 5.63
N GLU A 51 3.79 1.09 5.95
CA GLU A 51 2.66 1.90 5.49
C GLU A 51 2.61 2.01 3.96
N ALA A 52 3.77 2.08 3.30
CA ALA A 52 3.80 2.13 1.84
C ALA A 52 3.34 0.79 1.23
N VAL A 53 3.82 -0.33 1.78
CA VAL A 53 3.38 -1.67 1.39
C VAL A 53 1.87 -1.79 1.52
N GLU A 54 1.29 -1.46 2.68
CA GLU A 54 -0.16 -1.53 2.92
C GLU A 54 -0.97 -0.67 1.93
N ARG A 55 -0.53 0.57 1.67
CA ARG A 55 -1.17 1.47 0.71
C ARG A 55 -1.09 0.93 -0.72
N LEU A 56 0.06 0.43 -1.13
CA LEU A 56 0.26 -0.15 -2.47
C LEU A 56 -0.55 -1.44 -2.64
N SER A 57 -0.65 -2.28 -1.61
CA SER A 57 -1.49 -3.49 -1.62
C SER A 57 -2.97 -3.14 -1.78
N ALA A 58 -3.46 -2.13 -1.06
CA ALA A 58 -4.84 -1.63 -1.23
C ALA A 58 -5.09 -1.09 -2.64
N LEU A 59 -4.14 -0.33 -3.20
CA LEU A 59 -4.21 0.15 -4.57
C LEU A 59 -4.24 -1.00 -5.60
N HIS A 60 -3.43 -2.03 -5.40
CA HIS A 60 -3.40 -3.19 -6.29
C HIS A 60 -4.72 -3.95 -6.27
N ALA A 61 -5.30 -4.18 -5.08
CA ALA A 61 -6.59 -4.84 -4.94
C ALA A 61 -7.69 -4.09 -5.72
N GLN A 62 -7.78 -2.76 -5.56
CA GLN A 62 -8.76 -1.96 -6.31
C GLN A 62 -8.43 -1.83 -7.80
N TRP A 63 -7.16 -1.97 -8.19
CA TRP A 63 -6.77 -1.98 -9.59
C TRP A 63 -7.25 -3.24 -10.29
N LEU A 64 -7.19 -4.39 -9.62
CA LEU A 64 -7.72 -5.65 -10.14
C LEU A 64 -9.22 -5.57 -10.38
N VAL A 65 -9.98 -5.06 -9.39
CA VAL A 65 -11.43 -4.80 -9.54
C VAL A 65 -11.69 -3.86 -10.72
N ALA A 66 -10.96 -2.75 -10.80
CA ALA A 66 -11.18 -1.77 -11.86
C ALA A 66 -10.85 -2.28 -13.27
N LYS A 67 -9.94 -3.26 -13.38
CA LYS A 67 -9.68 -3.96 -14.64
C LYS A 67 -10.83 -4.86 -15.07
N GLU A 68 -11.43 -5.59 -14.12
CA GLU A 68 -12.57 -6.47 -14.40
C GLU A 68 -13.81 -5.67 -14.78
N GLU A 69 -14.07 -4.57 -14.07
CA GLU A 69 -15.26 -3.73 -14.27
C GLU A 69 -15.08 -2.64 -15.35
N ASN A 70 -13.92 -2.57 -16.00
CA ASN A 70 -13.58 -1.49 -16.94
C ASN A 70 -13.76 -0.07 -16.34
N SER A 71 -13.46 0.08 -15.05
CA SER A 71 -13.66 1.32 -14.26
C SER A 71 -12.34 2.03 -13.91
N MET A 72 -11.29 1.80 -14.71
CA MET A 72 -9.94 2.35 -14.50
C MET A 72 -9.86 3.87 -14.31
N SER A 73 -10.73 4.65 -14.95
CA SER A 73 -10.77 6.11 -14.73
C SER A 73 -11.12 6.46 -13.30
N THR A 74 -12.09 5.76 -12.70
CA THR A 74 -12.45 5.92 -11.28
C THR A 74 -11.31 5.46 -10.38
N TRP A 75 -10.63 4.37 -10.73
CA TRP A 75 -9.48 3.90 -9.96
C TRP A 75 -8.37 4.95 -9.84
N TRP A 76 -8.03 5.61 -10.94
CA TRP A 76 -7.03 6.70 -10.92
C TRP A 76 -7.45 7.83 -9.98
N VAL A 77 -8.66 8.35 -10.16
CA VAL A 77 -9.13 9.56 -9.46
C VAL A 77 -9.45 9.29 -7.99
N SER A 78 -10.11 8.17 -7.69
CA SER A 78 -10.64 7.88 -6.35
C SER A 78 -9.70 7.08 -5.48
N HIS A 79 -8.88 6.21 -6.06
CA HIS A 79 -7.95 5.38 -5.30
C HIS A 79 -6.51 5.88 -5.44
N PHE A 80 -5.97 5.89 -6.66
CA PHE A 80 -4.56 6.24 -6.86
C PHE A 80 -4.25 7.66 -6.37
N ASP A 81 -4.97 8.68 -6.82
CA ASP A 81 -4.69 10.07 -6.45
C ASP A 81 -4.80 10.32 -4.93
N ALA A 82 -5.72 9.63 -4.26
CA ALA A 82 -5.89 9.72 -2.81
C ALA A 82 -4.68 9.15 -2.05
N HIS A 83 -4.18 7.99 -2.46
CA HIS A 83 -2.99 7.39 -1.87
C HIS A 83 -1.70 8.11 -2.28
N ALA A 84 -1.60 8.57 -3.53
CA ALA A 84 -0.45 9.28 -4.08
C ALA A 84 -0.15 10.56 -3.31
N LYS A 85 -1.18 11.31 -2.92
CA LYS A 85 -1.05 12.50 -2.05
C LYS A 85 -0.34 12.23 -0.73
N VAL A 86 -0.42 11.00 -0.20
CA VAL A 86 0.24 10.61 1.04
C VAL A 86 1.59 9.94 0.79
N LEU A 87 1.63 8.99 -0.14
CA LEU A 87 2.85 8.24 -0.48
C LEU A 87 3.99 9.19 -0.84
N PHE A 88 3.70 10.18 -1.68
CA PHE A 88 4.70 11.10 -2.18
C PHE A 88 4.84 12.38 -1.35
N ALA A 89 4.09 12.56 -0.25
CA ALA A 89 4.20 13.76 0.56
C ALA A 89 5.58 13.89 1.24
N MET A 90 6.02 15.14 1.47
CA MET A 90 7.21 15.47 2.27
C MET A 90 7.24 14.79 3.64
N HIS A 91 6.07 14.62 4.27
CA HIS A 91 5.94 13.94 5.56
C HIS A 91 5.30 12.55 5.44
N GLY A 92 5.27 12.00 4.23
CA GLY A 92 4.75 10.68 3.94
C GLY A 92 5.69 9.54 4.35
N PRO A 93 5.34 8.29 3.99
CA PRO A 93 6.12 7.10 4.29
C PRO A 93 7.59 7.20 3.84
N PHE A 94 7.84 7.91 2.74
CA PHE A 94 9.17 8.11 2.16
C PHE A 94 9.84 9.43 2.53
N GLY A 95 9.20 10.29 3.34
CA GLY A 95 9.65 11.68 3.55
C GLY A 95 11.07 11.86 4.09
N GLU A 96 11.58 10.88 4.84
CA GLU A 96 12.98 10.88 5.32
C GLU A 96 13.94 10.22 4.32
N CYS A 97 13.41 9.41 3.41
CA CYS A 97 14.17 8.83 2.31
C CYS A 97 14.30 9.88 1.20
N GLY A 98 15.46 10.53 1.14
CA GLY A 98 15.84 11.36 -0.01
C GLY A 98 16.19 10.48 -1.21
N THR A 99 17.41 10.62 -1.71
CA THR A 99 17.93 9.72 -2.78
C THR A 99 18.40 8.36 -2.25
N LYS A 100 18.42 8.17 -0.93
CA LYS A 100 18.84 6.93 -0.26
C LYS A 100 17.79 6.55 0.79
N HIS A 101 17.62 5.25 1.00
CA HIS A 101 16.78 4.72 2.06
C HIS A 101 17.36 5.05 3.45
N ILE A 102 16.46 5.32 4.40
CA ILE A 102 16.78 5.50 5.82
C ILE A 102 15.92 4.52 6.60
N GLU A 103 16.56 3.68 7.42
CA GLU A 103 15.86 2.72 8.27
C GLU A 103 14.96 3.42 9.29
N LYS A 104 13.77 2.86 9.50
CA LYS A 104 12.77 3.43 10.39
C LYS A 104 13.24 3.34 11.85
N GLY A 105 13.47 4.48 12.47
CA GLY A 105 13.67 4.56 13.92
C GLY A 105 12.36 4.44 14.72
N VAL A 106 12.47 4.18 16.03
CA VAL A 106 11.32 4.04 16.96
C VAL A 106 10.37 5.24 16.93
N ARG A 107 10.86 6.45 16.63
CA ARG A 107 10.08 7.71 16.60
C ARG A 107 8.97 7.76 15.55
N ARG A 108 8.95 6.84 14.57
CA ARG A 108 7.98 6.83 13.45
C ARG A 108 6.80 5.86 13.64
N THR A 109 6.71 5.18 14.77
CA THR A 109 5.53 4.37 15.14
C THR A 109 4.74 5.13 16.18
N LEU A 110 3.44 5.32 15.93
CA LEU A 110 2.57 5.95 16.91
C LEU A 110 2.51 5.05 18.14
N ALA A 111 2.94 5.60 19.27
CA ALA A 111 2.77 4.94 20.55
C ALA A 111 1.27 4.88 20.86
N CYS A 112 0.82 3.72 21.31
CA CYS A 112 -0.54 3.52 21.79
C CYS A 112 -0.45 2.84 23.15
N GLU A 113 -1.19 3.37 24.12
CA GLU A 113 -1.35 2.78 25.44
C GLU A 113 -2.74 2.15 25.53
N GLN A 114 -2.85 1.06 26.27
CA GLN A 114 -4.16 0.47 26.53
C GLN A 114 -4.99 1.44 27.39
N PRO A 115 -6.29 1.64 27.08
CA PRO A 115 -7.13 2.44 27.94
C PRO A 115 -7.24 1.79 29.34
N PRO A 116 -7.53 2.57 30.39
CA PRO A 116 -7.82 2.03 31.71
C PRO A 116 -8.93 0.97 31.66
N ALA A 117 -8.87 -0.01 32.56
CA ALA A 117 -9.82 -1.12 32.58
C ALA A 117 -11.28 -0.70 32.84
N ASP A 118 -11.48 0.48 33.44
CA ASP A 118 -12.76 1.09 33.76
C ASP A 118 -13.20 2.15 32.74
N TRP A 119 -12.49 2.30 31.62
CA TRP A 119 -12.82 3.29 30.60
C TRP A 119 -14.17 2.99 29.94
N THR A 120 -15.03 4.01 29.89
CA THR A 120 -16.30 4.01 29.13
C THR A 120 -16.28 5.13 28.10
N TRP A 121 -17.02 4.94 27.00
CA TRP A 121 -17.13 5.90 25.90
C TRP A 121 -17.75 7.25 26.32
#